data_AF-A0A5S9MEL0-F1
#
_entry.id   AF-A0A5S9MEL0-F1
#
_cell.length_a   1.000
_cell.length_b   1.000
_cell.length_c   1.000
_cell.angle_alpha   90.00
_cell.angle_beta   90.00
_cell.angle_gamma   90.00
#
_symmetry.space_group_name_H-M   'P 1'
#
loop_
_entity.id
_entity.type
_entity.pdbx_description
1 polymer ?
#
loop_
_entity_poly.entity_id
_entity_poly.type
_entity_poly.pdbx_seq_one_letter_code
_entity_poly.pdbx_strand_id
1 'polypeptide(L)'
;MWEAKRLCPGLIVRTPNFDRYRSSSQEMFTILREYSDLVEPVSIDEGYIDLTHTPYAEHAVKTAHDIQTRLVEELMLPSSIGIAPNKFF
;
A
#
# COMPACT_ATOMS: atom_id res chain seq x y z
N MET A 1 -10.06 12.18 -20.52
CA MET A 1 -10.50 13.42 -19.83
C MET A 1 -11.89 13.89 -20.23
N TRP A 2 -12.22 13.98 -21.54
CA TRP A 2 -13.53 14.44 -22.00
C TRP A 2 -14.71 13.68 -21.36
N GLU A 3 -14.66 12.35 -21.39
CA GLU A 3 -15.74 11.52 -20.83
C GLU A 3 -15.94 11.69 -19.32
N ALA A 4 -14.84 11.76 -18.55
CA ALA A 4 -14.90 11.98 -17.11
C ALA A 4 -15.53 13.35 -16.75
N LYS A 5 -15.20 14.41 -17.52
CA LYS A 5 -15.83 15.73 -17.37
C LYS A 5 -17.29 15.76 -17.83
N ARG A 6 -17.66 14.94 -18.83
CA ARG A 6 -19.04 14.80 -19.28
C ARG A 6 -19.91 14.15 -18.20
N LEU A 7 -19.40 13.09 -17.55
CA LEU A 7 -20.08 12.39 -16.46
C LEU A 7 -20.07 13.18 -15.15
N CYS A 8 -19.03 13.98 -14.90
CA CYS A 8 -18.92 14.84 -13.73
C CYS A 8 -18.45 16.25 -14.14
N PRO A 9 -19.38 17.18 -14.46
CA PRO A 9 -19.04 18.53 -14.90
C PRO A 9 -18.23 19.35 -13.87
N GLY A 10 -18.38 19.04 -12.58
CA GLY A 10 -17.64 19.67 -11.48
C GLY A 10 -16.27 19.04 -11.19
N LEU A 11 -15.78 18.10 -12.01
CA LEU A 11 -14.53 17.38 -11.77
C LEU A 11 -13.33 18.33 -11.66
N ILE A 12 -12.69 18.34 -10.49
CA ILE A 12 -11.44 19.06 -10.25
C ILE A 12 -10.29 18.22 -10.80
N VAL A 13 -9.61 18.74 -11.82
CA VAL A 13 -8.45 18.09 -12.43
C VAL A 13 -7.18 18.67 -11.84
N ARG A 14 -6.29 17.80 -11.34
CA ARG A 14 -4.97 18.18 -10.83
C ARG A 14 -3.89 17.57 -11.72
N THR A 15 -2.79 18.30 -11.90
CA THR A 15 -1.58 17.77 -12.53
C THR A 15 -0.90 16.80 -11.57
N PRO A 16 -0.34 15.68 -12.06
CA PRO A 16 0.32 14.70 -11.20
C PRO A 16 1.58 15.29 -10.57
N ASN A 17 1.85 14.93 -9.32
CA ASN A 17 3.11 15.21 -8.63
C ASN A 17 3.85 13.91 -8.36
N PHE A 18 4.64 13.47 -9.35
CA PHE A 18 5.32 12.17 -9.31
C PHE A 18 6.36 12.06 -8.20
N ASP A 19 7.03 13.16 -7.85
CA ASP A 19 8.04 13.15 -6.78
C ASP A 19 7.39 12.86 -5.42
N ARG A 20 6.24 13.48 -5.14
CA ARG A 20 5.46 13.18 -3.94
C ARG A 20 5.00 11.73 -3.90
N TYR A 21 4.47 11.21 -5.01
CA TYR A 21 4.02 9.82 -5.06
C TYR A 21 5.18 8.83 -4.83
N ARG A 22 6.36 9.11 -5.40
CA ARG A 22 7.55 8.29 -5.22
C ARG A 22 8.06 8.33 -3.78
N SER A 23 8.09 9.51 -3.13
CA SER A 23 8.49 9.64 -1.72
C SER A 23 7.56 8.83 -0.82
N SER A 24 6.25 9.02 -0.96
CA SER A 24 5.25 8.29 -0.16
C SER A 24 5.29 6.77 -0.40
N SER A 25 5.55 6.35 -1.64
CA SER A 25 5.77 4.93 -1.97
C SER A 25 6.99 4.36 -1.23
N GLN A 26 8.11 5.08 -1.23
CA GLN A 26 9.33 4.66 -0.53
C GLN A 26 9.11 4.57 0.98
N GLU A 27 8.40 5.52 1.57
CA GLU A 27 8.03 5.52 2.99
C GLU A 27 7.14 4.32 3.33
N MET A 28 6.09 4.06 2.54
CA MET A 28 5.22 2.89 2.69
C MET A 28 6.03 1.58 2.65
N PHE A 29 6.89 1.40 1.65
CA PHE A 29 7.74 0.20 1.56
C PHE A 29 8.81 0.13 2.65
N THR A 30 9.20 1.25 3.26
CA THR A 30 10.09 1.24 4.42
C THR A 30 9.37 0.64 5.63
N ILE A 31 8.13 1.07 5.89
CA ILE A 31 7.28 0.49 6.95
C ILE A 31 7.09 -1.02 6.70
N LEU A 32 6.76 -1.44 5.47
CA LEU A 32 6.56 -2.86 5.17
C LEU A 32 7.82 -3.71 5.44
N ARG A 33 9.02 -3.18 5.20
CA ARG A 33 10.29 -3.88 5.45
C ARG A 33 10.59 -4.10 6.92
N GLU A 34 9.92 -3.39 7.83
CA GLU A 34 10.03 -3.65 9.27
C GLU A 34 9.36 -4.96 9.68
N TYR A 35 8.43 -5.47 8.87
CA TYR A 35 7.71 -6.72 9.13
C TYR A 35 8.36 -7.94 8.47
N SER A 36 9.11 -7.73 7.38
CA SER A 36 9.86 -8.79 6.70
C SER A 36 10.89 -8.19 5.76
N ASP A 37 12.05 -8.84 5.64
CA ASP A 37 13.03 -8.53 4.60
C ASP A 37 12.54 -8.94 3.20
N LEU A 38 11.55 -9.84 3.13
CA LEU A 38 10.97 -10.35 1.88
C LEU A 38 9.79 -9.48 1.44
N VAL A 39 10.11 -8.27 0.98
CA VAL A 39 9.14 -7.32 0.39
C VAL A 39 9.42 -7.15 -1.10
N GLU A 40 8.39 -7.34 -1.93
CA GLU A 40 8.46 -7.24 -3.38
C GLU A 40 7.49 -6.16 -3.89
N PRO A 41 7.99 -4.95 -4.24
CA PRO A 41 7.18 -3.92 -4.89
C PRO A 41 6.73 -4.36 -6.30
N VAL A 42 5.44 -4.20 -6.60
CA VAL A 42 4.84 -4.47 -7.92
C VAL A 42 4.57 -3.17 -8.66
N SER A 43 4.11 -2.15 -7.94
CA SER A 43 3.85 -0.80 -8.43
C SER A 43 4.31 0.23 -7.38
N ILE A 44 3.92 1.50 -7.57
CA ILE A 44 4.18 2.55 -6.57
C ILE A 44 3.33 2.38 -5.31
N ASP A 45 2.19 1.69 -5.39
CA ASP A 45 1.20 1.56 -4.33
C ASP A 45 0.84 0.11 -4.00
N GLU A 46 1.44 -0.86 -4.69
CA GLU A 46 1.18 -2.30 -4.51
C GLU A 46 2.48 -3.09 -4.37
N GLY A 47 2.45 -4.09 -3.48
CA GLY A 47 3.54 -5.04 -3.31
C GLY A 47 3.15 -6.24 -2.46
N TYR A 48 4.03 -7.25 -2.47
CA TYR A 48 3.90 -8.46 -1.65
C TYR A 48 4.85 -8.42 -0.46
N ILE A 49 4.42 -9.04 0.63
CA ILE A 49 5.24 -9.30 1.80
C ILE A 49 5.11 -10.77 2.19
N ASP A 50 6.23 -11.45 2.39
CA ASP A 50 6.27 -12.82 2.90
C ASP A 50 6.52 -12.80 4.41
N LEU A 51 5.53 -13.28 5.18
CA LEU A 51 5.61 -13.35 6.64
C LEU A 51 6.00 -14.76 7.15
N THR A 52 6.16 -15.76 6.28
CA THR A 52 6.26 -17.18 6.66
C THR A 52 7.36 -17.48 7.67
N HIS A 53 8.50 -16.79 7.58
CA HIS A 53 9.66 -16.98 8.47
C HIS A 53 9.86 -15.82 9.45
N THR A 54 8.80 -15.10 9.79
CA THR A 54 8.83 -13.95 10.69
C THR A 54 8.08 -14.27 12.00
N PRO A 55 8.32 -13.51 13.09
CA PRO A 55 7.51 -13.61 14.32
C PRO A 55 6.01 -13.33 14.11
N TYR A 56 5.65 -12.75 12.97
CA TYR A 56 4.29 -12.34 12.61
C TYR A 56 3.47 -13.46 11.93
N ALA A 57 4.09 -14.58 11.55
CA ALA A 57 3.47 -15.65 10.75
C ALA A 57 2.16 -16.16 11.36
N GLU A 58 2.13 -16.40 12.67
CA GLU A 58 0.95 -16.92 13.39
C GLU A 58 -0.15 -15.88 13.57
N HIS A 59 0.14 -14.60 13.33
CA HIS A 59 -0.74 -13.47 13.62
C HIS A 59 -0.99 -12.60 12.39
N ALA A 60 -0.93 -13.15 11.18
CA ALA A 60 -0.98 -12.41 9.92
C ALA A 60 -2.14 -11.38 9.84
N VAL A 61 -3.35 -11.73 10.30
CA VAL A 61 -4.50 -10.82 10.32
C VAL A 61 -4.28 -9.63 11.26
N LYS A 62 -3.74 -9.88 12.45
CA LYS A 62 -3.40 -8.81 13.41
C LYS A 62 -2.30 -7.92 12.84
N THR A 63 -1.28 -8.50 12.23
CA THR A 63 -0.19 -7.79 11.56
C THR A 63 -0.69 -6.92 10.41
N ALA A 64 -1.64 -7.41 9.61
CA ALA A 64 -2.25 -6.61 8.55
C ALA A 64 -2.99 -5.38 9.11
N HIS A 65 -3.76 -5.53 10.18
CA HIS A 65 -4.41 -4.38 10.83
C HIS A 65 -3.41 -3.39 11.44
N ASP A 66 -2.31 -3.87 11.99
CA ASP A 66 -1.23 -3.04 12.50
C ASP A 66 -0.59 -2.22 11.36
N ILE A 67 -0.26 -2.86 10.23
CA ILE A 67 0.25 -2.20 9.02
C ILE A 67 -0.75 -1.14 8.53
N GLN A 68 -2.05 -1.47 8.41
CA GLN A 68 -3.06 -0.51 7.98
C GLN A 68 -3.13 0.71 8.91
N THR A 69 -3.10 0.48 10.22
CA THR A 69 -3.12 1.55 11.23
C THR A 69 -1.91 2.46 11.05
N ARG A 70 -0.71 1.90 10.97
CA ARG A 70 0.52 2.68 10.78
C ARG A 70 0.55 3.47 9.48
N LEU A 71 0.11 2.89 8.37
CA LEU A 71 0.06 3.60 7.09
C LEU A 71 -0.90 4.80 7.14
N VAL A 72 -2.02 4.69 7.86
CA VAL A 72 -2.94 5.81 8.08
C VAL A 72 -2.34 6.84 9.04
N GLU A 73 -1.78 6.42 10.17
CA GLU A 73 -1.29 7.33 11.20
C GLU A 73 0.00 8.06 10.81
N GLU A 74 0.94 7.35 10.17
CA GLU A 74 2.25 7.91 9.81
C GLU A 74 2.24 8.62 8.46
N LEU A 75 1.48 8.09 7.48
CA LEU A 75 1.55 8.57 6.09
C LEU A 75 0.22 9.18 5.58
N MET A 76 -0.86 9.08 6.34
CA MET A 76 -2.22 9.42 5.91
C MET A 76 -2.66 8.64 4.66
N LEU A 77 -2.18 7.39 4.52
CA LEU A 77 -2.47 6.50 3.41
C LEU A 77 -3.28 5.29 3.87
N PRO A 78 -4.63 5.32 3.77
CA PRO A 78 -5.43 4.12 3.98
C PRO A 78 -5.14 3.09 2.88
N SER A 79 -4.91 1.85 3.29
CA SER A 79 -4.60 0.74 2.38
C SER A 79 -5.54 -0.46 2.59
N SER A 80 -5.63 -1.31 1.57
CA SER A 80 -6.29 -2.62 1.67
C SER A 80 -5.22 -3.71 1.70
N ILE A 81 -5.43 -4.78 2.47
CA ILE A 81 -4.47 -5.90 2.56
C ILE A 81 -5.19 -7.22 2.33
N GLY A 82 -4.68 -8.01 1.39
CA GLY A 82 -5.04 -9.41 1.17
C GLY A 82 -4.02 -10.35 1.83
N ILE A 83 -4.49 -11.46 2.39
CA ILE A 83 -3.65 -12.47 3.03
C ILE A 83 -4.02 -13.83 2.43
N ALA A 84 -3.03 -14.53 1.89
CA ALA A 84 -3.23 -15.83 1.28
C ALA A 84 -1.95 -16.68 1.35
N PRO A 85 -2.04 -18.00 1.11
CA PRO A 85 -0.87 -18.88 1.07
C PRO A 85 0.08 -18.60 -0.10
N ASN A 86 -0.34 -17.81 -1.09
CA ASN A 86 0.50 -17.37 -2.19
C ASN A 86 -0.08 -16.08 -2.84
N LYS A 87 0.65 -15.51 -3.78
CA LYS A 87 0.41 -14.17 -4.38
C LYS A 87 -0.88 -14.02 -5.21
N PHE A 88 -1.50 -15.13 -5.65
CA PHE A 88 -2.57 -15.10 -6.67
C PHE A 88 -3.98 -15.44 -6.14
N PHE A 89 -4.13 -15.78 -4.86
CA PHE A 89 -5.39 -16.28 -4.31
C PHE A 89 -5.89 -15.43 -3.14
#